data_AF-V9D3U8-F1
#
_entry.id   AF-V9D3U8-F1
#
_cell.length_a   1.000
_cell.length_b   1.000
_cell.length_c   1.000
_cell.angle_alpha   90.00
_cell.angle_beta   90.00
_cell.angle_gamma   90.00
#
_symmetry.space_group_name_H-M   'P 1'
#
loop_
_entity.id
_entity.type
_entity.pdbx_description
1 polymer ?
#
loop_
_entity_poly.entity_id
_entity_poly.type
_entity_poly.pdbx_seq_one_letter_code
_entity_poly.pdbx_strand_id
1 'polypeptide(L)'
;CHCHHLRASSLPCLTGLYLTTARHVFCTDCADKTGLTGTPQEQRQCPNCEADLRHSHDVVRNLLRPPDDYKASVLAGLDPATIIECAQKALTFWTYQNAQE
;
A
#
# COMPACT_ATOMS: atom_id res chain seq x y z
N CYS A 1 -2.07 -1.26 20.20
CA CYS A 1 -2.62 -1.04 18.85
C CYS A 1 -2.74 -2.41 18.14
N HIS A 2 -3.89 -3.07 18.23
CA HIS A 2 -4.16 -4.33 17.51
C HIS A 2 -5.04 -4.03 16.30
N CYS A 3 -4.42 -3.79 15.15
CA CYS A 3 -5.11 -3.62 13.88
C CYS A 3 -5.16 -4.98 13.16
N HIS A 4 -5.82 -5.97 13.77
CA HIS A 4 -5.91 -7.33 13.20
C HIS A 4 -7.14 -7.51 12.28
N HIS A 5 -8.04 -6.54 12.22
CA HIS A 5 -9.19 -6.54 11.34
C HIS A 5 -9.50 -5.10 10.93
N LEU A 6 -9.33 -4.79 9.65
CA LEU A 6 -9.95 -3.65 9.00
C LEU A 6 -11.49 -3.88 8.98
N ARG A 7 -12.13 -3.86 10.15
CA ARG A 7 -13.58 -3.66 10.23
C ARG A 7 -13.81 -2.16 10.05
N ALA A 8 -14.60 -1.83 9.05
CA ALA A 8 -14.82 -0.51 8.46
C ALA A 8 -15.52 0.52 9.38
N SER A 9 -15.27 0.53 10.70
CA SER A 9 -16.13 1.24 11.66
C SER A 9 -15.40 2.08 12.72
N SER A 10 -14.12 2.44 12.55
CA SER A 10 -13.51 3.48 13.39
C SER A 10 -12.50 4.32 12.61
N LEU A 11 -12.83 5.62 12.46
CA LEU A 11 -12.32 6.56 11.46
C LEU A 11 -11.09 7.40 11.89
N PRO A 12 -9.86 6.85 11.92
CA PRO A 12 -8.68 7.70 11.62
C PRO A 12 -7.91 7.28 10.36
N CYS A 13 -8.15 6.06 9.85
CA CYS A 13 -7.28 5.40 8.87
C CYS A 13 -7.57 5.75 7.38
N LEU A 14 -8.44 6.71 7.09
CA LEU A 14 -8.97 6.89 5.72
C LEU A 14 -8.00 7.61 4.75
N THR A 15 -6.90 8.17 5.23
CA THR A 15 -6.02 9.00 4.41
C THR A 15 -4.94 8.21 3.66
N GLY A 16 -4.63 6.98 4.07
CA GLY A 16 -3.66 6.13 3.38
C GLY A 16 -3.27 4.88 4.15
N LEU A 17 -2.73 3.91 3.41
CA LEU A 17 -2.18 2.66 3.91
C LEU A 17 -0.75 2.50 3.42
N TYR A 18 0.12 1.97 4.27
CA TYR A 18 1.47 1.54 3.90
C TYR A 18 1.45 0.06 3.59
N LEU A 19 1.79 -0.30 2.36
CA LEU A 19 1.97 -1.67 1.91
C LEU A 19 3.45 -2.00 1.92
N THR A 20 3.76 -3.17 2.46
CA THR A 20 5.11 -3.74 2.42
C THR A 20 5.21 -4.84 1.37
N THR A 21 6.38 -5.05 0.78
CA THR A 21 6.65 -6.21 -0.10
C THR A 21 6.44 -7.55 0.62
N ALA A 22 6.58 -7.56 1.94
CA ALA A 22 6.24 -8.67 2.83
C ALA A 22 4.72 -8.93 2.97
N ARG A 23 3.85 -8.23 2.21
CA ARG A 23 2.38 -8.35 2.22
C ARG A 23 1.70 -7.94 3.53
N HIS A 24 2.38 -7.14 4.35
CA HIS A 24 1.76 -6.51 5.53
C HIS A 24 1.28 -5.10 5.19
N VAL A 25 0.12 -4.74 5.76
CA VAL A 25 -0.56 -3.46 5.57
C VAL A 25 -0.63 -2.74 6.90
N PHE A 26 -0.24 -1.47 6.93
CA PHE A 26 -0.29 -0.62 8.11
C PHE A 26 -1.06 0.67 7.81
N CYS A 27 -1.87 1.16 8.75
CA CYS A 27 -2.41 2.52 8.65
C CYS A 27 -1.30 3.55 8.86
N THR A 28 -1.53 4.80 8.45
CA THR A 28 -0.59 5.91 8.70
C THR A 28 -0.15 5.96 10.16
N ASP A 29 -1.10 5.97 11.11
CA ASP A 29 -0.80 6.02 12.54
C ASP A 29 0.03 4.82 13.03
N CYS A 30 -0.24 3.62 12.50
CA CYS A 30 0.51 2.42 12.87
C CYS A 30 1.91 2.44 12.26
N ALA A 31 2.05 2.87 11.01
CA ALA A 31 3.34 2.98 10.35
C ALA A 31 4.25 3.98 11.08
N ASP A 32 3.70 5.11 11.52
CA ASP A 32 4.44 6.11 12.30
C ASP A 32 4.80 5.59 13.70
N LYS A 33 3.84 4.99 14.42
CA LYS A 33 4.07 4.43 15.76
C LYS A 33 5.07 3.27 15.79
N THR A 34 5.15 2.50 14.70
CA THR A 34 6.07 1.36 14.59
C THR A 34 7.42 1.74 14.00
N GLY A 35 7.61 3.01 13.64
CA GLY A 35 8.85 3.47 13.01
C GLY A 35 9.03 3.01 11.56
N LEU A 36 8.02 2.42 10.92
CA LEU A 36 8.08 1.97 9.53
C LEU A 36 8.41 3.13 8.58
N THR A 37 7.86 4.30 8.83
CA THR A 37 8.07 5.54 8.05
C THR A 37 9.22 6.39 8.57
N GLY A 38 9.48 6.35 9.89
CA GLY A 38 10.51 7.15 10.56
C GLY A 38 11.91 6.55 10.53
N THR A 39 12.05 5.24 10.30
CA THR A 39 13.36 4.56 10.26
C THR A 39 14.05 4.80 8.91
N PRO A 40 15.36 5.09 8.90
CA PRO A 40 16.16 5.14 7.67
C PRO A 40 15.97 3.87 6.83
N GLN A 41 15.91 4.02 5.52
CA GLN A 41 15.64 2.92 4.60
C GLN A 41 16.57 1.72 4.84
N GLU A 42 17.86 1.96 5.12
CA GLU A 42 18.88 0.92 5.35
C GLU A 42 18.63 0.03 6.58
N GLN A 43 17.83 0.52 7.53
CA GLN A 43 17.52 -0.15 8.80
C GLN A 43 16.04 -0.53 8.92
N ARG A 44 15.27 -0.34 7.84
CA ARG A 44 13.83 -0.53 7.87
C ARG A 44 13.50 -2.01 7.86
N GLN A 45 12.74 -2.44 8.84
CA GLN A 45 12.22 -3.80 8.95
C GLN A 45 10.70 -3.78 9.07
N CYS A 46 10.05 -4.86 8.62
CA CYS A 46 8.63 -5.02 8.77
C CYS A 46 8.26 -5.18 10.26
N PRO A 47 7.38 -4.34 10.83
CA PRO A 47 6.98 -4.43 12.23
C PRO A 47 6.24 -5.73 12.60
N ASN A 48 5.78 -6.51 11.62
CA ASN A 48 5.00 -7.74 11.87
C ASN A 48 5.82 -9.03 11.72
N CYS A 49 6.78 -9.07 10.79
CA CYS A 49 7.55 -10.28 10.48
C CYS A 49 9.07 -10.07 10.42
N GLU A 50 9.54 -8.86 10.75
CA GLU A 50 10.96 -8.48 10.77
C GLU A 50 11.67 -8.63 9.42
N ALA A 51 10.92 -8.83 8.33
CA ALA A 51 11.47 -8.86 6.98
C ALA A 51 12.18 -7.54 6.65
N ASP A 52 13.30 -7.65 5.93
CA ASP A 52 14.14 -6.52 5.56
C ASP A 52 13.47 -5.70 4.45
N LEU A 53 13.32 -4.38 4.65
CA LEU A 53 12.61 -3.48 3.75
C LEU A 53 13.52 -2.33 3.27
N ARG A 54 14.72 -2.69 2.80
CA ARG A 54 15.80 -1.72 2.45
C ARG A 54 15.69 -1.10 1.08
N HIS A 55 14.74 -1.51 0.25
CA HIS A 55 14.54 -0.92 -1.06
C HIS A 55 13.52 0.20 -1.02
N SER A 56 13.65 1.17 -1.92
CA SER A 56 12.75 2.33 -2.00
C SER A 56 11.29 1.95 -2.29
N HIS A 57 11.08 0.80 -2.93
CA HIS A 57 9.77 0.25 -3.26
C HIS A 57 9.25 -0.79 -2.25
N ASP A 58 10.02 -1.09 -1.20
CA ASP A 58 9.62 -2.07 -0.19
C ASP A 58 8.49 -1.56 0.70
N VAL A 59 8.32 -0.24 0.80
CA VAL A 59 7.24 0.40 1.55
C VAL A 59 6.61 1.47 0.68
N VAL A 60 5.37 1.24 0.27
CA VAL A 60 4.62 2.17 -0.59
C VAL A 60 3.40 2.68 0.15
N ARG A 61 3.21 4.00 0.13
CA ARG A 61 1.99 4.63 0.62
C ARG A 61 0.93 4.62 -0.49
N ASN A 62 -0.18 3.94 -0.25
CA ASN A 62 -1.34 3.95 -1.12
C ASN A 62 -2.48 4.78 -0.53
N LEU A 63 -3.17 5.51 -1.41
CA LEU A 63 -4.42 6.19 -1.09
C LEU A 63 -5.58 5.21 -1.29
N LEU A 64 -6.42 5.03 -0.27
CA LEU A 64 -7.61 4.16 -0.34
C LEU A 64 -8.64 4.67 -1.37
N ARG A 65 -8.75 5.99 -1.50
CA ARG A 65 -9.67 6.67 -2.42
C ARG A 65 -8.94 7.84 -3.09
N PRO A 66 -8.08 7.56 -4.10
CA PRO A 66 -7.40 8.64 -4.80
C PRO A 66 -8.43 9.50 -5.56
N PRO A 67 -8.28 10.83 -5.56
CA PRO A 67 -9.15 11.72 -6.34
C PRO A 67 -8.85 11.60 -7.85
N ASP A 68 -9.77 12.03 -8.71
CA ASP A 68 -9.70 11.77 -10.16
C ASP A 68 -8.55 12.51 -10.85
N ASP A 69 -8.22 13.71 -10.40
CA ASP A 69 -7.06 14.49 -10.83
C ASP A 69 -5.74 13.79 -10.51
N TYR A 70 -5.64 13.14 -9.34
CA TYR A 70 -4.48 12.31 -8.98
C TYR A 70 -4.38 11.09 -9.89
N LYS A 71 -5.50 10.39 -10.17
CA LYS A 71 -5.49 9.26 -11.12
C LYS A 71 -5.02 9.68 -12.50
N ALA A 72 -5.54 10.80 -13.02
CA ALA A 72 -5.13 11.35 -14.31
C ALA A 72 -3.65 11.71 -14.32
N SER A 73 -3.14 12.31 -13.24
CA SER A 73 -1.73 12.68 -13.09
C SER A 73 -0.80 11.46 -13.10
N VAL A 74 -1.18 10.36 -12.42
CA VAL A 74 -0.43 9.10 -12.44
C VAL A 74 -0.35 8.53 -13.86
N LEU A 75 -1.45 8.56 -14.62
CA LEU A 75 -1.49 8.03 -15.98
C LEU A 75 -0.72 8.89 -16.97
N ALA A 76 -0.71 10.22 -16.82
CA ALA A 76 -0.05 11.15 -17.74
C ALA A 76 1.48 10.97 -17.83
N GLY A 77 2.11 10.37 -16.82
CA GLY A 77 3.55 10.11 -16.79
C GLY A 77 3.97 8.75 -17.36
N LEU A 78 3.03 7.91 -17.79
CA LEU A 78 3.29 6.54 -18.24
C LEU A 78 3.06 6.40 -19.75
N ASP A 79 3.83 5.54 -20.40
CA ASP A 79 3.56 5.18 -21.79
C ASP A 79 2.35 4.23 -21.90
N PRO A 80 1.70 4.17 -23.08
CA PRO A 80 0.50 3.34 -23.25
C PRO A 80 0.70 1.85 -22.96
N ALA A 81 1.88 1.27 -23.24
CA ALA A 81 2.12 -0.14 -22.97
C ALA A 81 2.18 -0.41 -21.47
N THR A 82 2.90 0.42 -20.71
CA THR A 82 2.94 0.34 -19.25
C THR A 82 1.55 0.47 -18.62
N ILE A 83 0.70 1.37 -19.14
CA ILE A 83 -0.68 1.52 -18.65
C ILE A 83 -1.48 0.22 -18.83
N ILE A 84 -1.38 -0.42 -20.00
CA ILE A 84 -2.08 -1.68 -20.29
C ILE A 84 -1.55 -2.81 -19.41
N GLU A 85 -0.24 -2.92 -19.21
CA GLU A 85 0.35 -3.93 -18.31
C GLU A 85 -0.15 -3.78 -16.86
N CYS A 86 -0.21 -2.55 -16.36
CA CYS A 86 -0.78 -2.26 -15.04
C CYS A 86 -2.27 -2.65 -14.96
N ALA A 87 -3.05 -2.31 -15.99
CA ALA A 87 -4.47 -2.64 -16.04
C ALA A 87 -4.71 -4.16 -16.05
N GLN A 88 -3.92 -4.92 -16.83
CA GLN A 88 -4.00 -6.38 -16.87
C GLN A 88 -3.71 -6.99 -15.49
N LYS A 89 -2.62 -6.58 -14.83
CA LYS A 89 -2.28 -7.04 -13.48
C LYS A 89 -3.38 -6.72 -12.47
N ALA A 90 -3.94 -5.50 -12.54
CA ALA A 90 -5.03 -5.07 -11.66
C ALA A 90 -6.30 -5.92 -11.87
N LEU A 91 -6.68 -6.19 -13.12
CA LEU A 91 -7.81 -7.05 -13.45
C LEU A 91 -7.62 -8.48 -12.94
N THR A 92 -6.45 -9.08 -13.18
CA THR A 92 -6.12 -10.41 -12.65
C THR A 92 -6.25 -10.47 -11.12
N PHE A 93 -5.75 -9.44 -10.43
CA PHE A 93 -5.87 -9.34 -8.99
C PHE A 93 -7.32 -9.19 -8.53
N TRP A 94 -8.11 -8.36 -9.21
CA TRP A 94 -9.54 -8.19 -8.92
C TRP A 94 -10.30 -9.51 -9.10
N THR A 95 -10.06 -10.24 -10.20
CA THR A 95 -10.66 -11.57 -10.41
C THR A 95 -10.30 -12.55 -9.30
N TYR A 96 -9.03 -12.57 -8.86
CA TYR A 96 -8.61 -13.40 -7.73
C TYR A 96 -9.37 -13.04 -6.43
N GLN A 97 -9.58 -11.75 -6.14
CA GLN A 97 -10.32 -11.31 -4.95
C GLN A 97 -11.79 -11.75 -5.01
N ASN A 98 -12.47 -11.57 -6.14
CA ASN A 98 -13.88 -11.99 -6.29
C ASN A 98 -14.05 -13.52 -6.22
N ALA A 99 -13.02 -14.29 -6.59
CA ALA A 99 -13.06 -15.75 -6.50
C ALA A 99 -12.87 -16.29 -5.06
N GLN A 100 -12.48 -15.43 -4.10
CA GLN A 100 -12.30 -15.79 -2.69
C GLN A 100 -13.37 -15.22 -1.76
N GLU A 101 -14.43 -14.61 -2.31
CA GLU A 101 -15.72 -14.40 -1.63
C GLU A 101 -16.54 -15.70 -1.60
#